data_AF-A0A4Q5RVU2-F1
#
_entry.id   AF-A0A4Q5RVU2-F1
#
_cell.length_a   1.000
_cell.length_b   1.000
_cell.length_c   1.000
_cell.angle_alpha   90.00
_cell.angle_beta   90.00
_cell.angle_gamma   90.00
#
_symmetry.space_group_name_H-M   'P 1'
#
loop_
_entity.id
_entity.type
_entity.pdbx_description
1 polymer ?
#
loop_
_entity_poly.entity_id
_entity_poly.type
_entity_poly.pdbx_seq_one_letter_code
_entity_poly.pdbx_strand_id
1 'polypeptide(L)'
;MAGVAALSASQAFAQTSDVAALNAALFANPSATAVLQMWCDRHRPGLKVRAVVVRREAVVAGSHAALLGVSESAEVAYRRVQLTCAEEVLSEADNWYVPARLTPEMNTALTGETPFGVAVRPLAPTRRNLSSEQEWAKQGPNEILRHHAVLTAGGAPISEVVETYQRAMLAN
;
A
#
# COMPACT_ATOMS: atom_id res chain seq x y z
N MET A 1 38.09 7.75 12.79
CA MET A 1 37.62 8.02 11.42
C MET A 1 36.12 7.79 11.39
N ALA A 2 35.32 8.85 11.53
CA ALA A 2 33.87 8.79 11.43
C ALA A 2 33.40 10.06 10.71
N GLY A 3 33.23 9.97 9.40
CA GLY A 3 32.62 11.04 8.60
C GLY A 3 31.11 10.88 8.65
N VAL A 4 30.45 11.69 9.47
CA VAL A 4 28.99 11.89 9.36
C VAL A 4 28.79 12.72 8.09
N ALA A 5 28.33 12.10 7.01
CA ALA A 5 28.03 12.79 5.78
C ALA A 5 26.83 13.73 6.03
N ALA A 6 27.09 15.03 6.11
CA ALA A 6 26.05 16.04 6.05
C ALA A 6 25.39 15.96 4.68
N LEU A 7 24.12 15.51 4.63
CA LEU A 7 23.28 15.65 3.45
C LEU A 7 23.29 17.13 3.05
N SER A 8 23.74 17.43 1.84
CA SER A 8 23.73 18.80 1.30
C SER A 8 22.29 19.29 1.13
N ALA A 9 22.04 20.59 1.34
CA ALA A 9 20.69 21.16 1.23
C ALA A 9 20.01 20.85 -0.13
N SER A 10 20.76 20.81 -1.23
CA SER A 10 20.25 20.47 -2.55
C SER A 10 19.73 19.03 -2.66
N GLN A 11 20.37 18.07 -1.99
CA GLN A 11 19.90 16.68 -1.94
C GLN A 11 18.63 16.57 -1.08
N ALA A 12 18.56 17.32 0.02
CA ALA A 12 17.35 17.36 0.85
C ALA A 12 16.16 17.90 0.06
N PHE A 13 16.33 19.02 -0.67
CA PHE A 13 15.27 19.58 -1.53
C PHE A 13 14.84 18.63 -2.65
N ALA A 14 15.78 17.98 -3.35
CA ALA A 14 15.47 17.02 -4.40
C ALA A 14 14.67 15.82 -3.88
N GLN A 15 15.07 15.25 -2.74
CA GLN A 15 14.34 14.16 -2.10
C GLN A 15 12.92 14.59 -1.68
N THR A 16 12.76 15.80 -1.13
CA THR A 16 11.43 16.33 -0.82
C THR A 16 10.56 16.49 -2.09
N SER A 17 11.13 16.95 -3.21
CA SER A 17 10.39 17.04 -4.47
C SER A 17 10.02 15.67 -5.05
N ASP A 18 10.89 14.66 -4.91
CA ASP A 18 10.61 13.31 -5.40
C ASP A 18 9.51 12.62 -4.56
N VAL A 19 9.55 12.79 -3.23
CA VAL A 19 8.48 12.31 -2.34
C VAL A 19 7.16 13.00 -2.66
N ALA A 20 7.16 14.31 -2.90
CA ALA A 20 5.96 15.04 -3.30
C ALA A 20 5.41 14.57 -4.66
N ALA A 21 6.28 14.26 -5.63
CA ALA A 21 5.89 13.72 -6.92
C ALA A 21 5.30 12.31 -6.80
N LEU A 22 5.93 11.43 -6.02
CA LEU A 22 5.40 10.10 -5.72
C LEU A 22 4.03 10.20 -5.04
N ASN A 23 3.91 11.09 -4.05
CA ASN A 23 2.66 11.33 -3.34
C ASN A 23 1.56 11.76 -4.32
N ALA A 24 1.84 12.74 -5.20
CA ALA A 24 0.89 13.19 -6.22
C ALA A 24 0.48 12.05 -7.17
N ALA A 25 1.43 11.21 -7.60
CA ALA A 25 1.13 10.05 -8.44
C ALA A 25 0.20 9.04 -7.74
N LEU A 26 0.42 8.78 -6.45
CA LEU A 26 -0.43 7.89 -5.65
C LEU A 26 -1.84 8.43 -5.46
N PHE A 27 -2.00 9.75 -5.32
CA PHE A 27 -3.32 10.39 -5.28
C PHE A 27 -4.03 10.40 -6.63
N ALA A 28 -3.29 10.53 -7.73
CA ALA A 28 -3.86 10.57 -9.08
C ALA A 28 -4.31 9.21 -9.62
N ASN A 29 -4.00 8.11 -8.92
CA ASN A 29 -4.27 6.75 -9.39
C ASN A 29 -5.31 6.03 -8.50
N PRO A 30 -6.17 5.19 -9.09
CA PRO A 30 -7.24 4.50 -8.36
C PRO A 30 -6.71 3.43 -7.38
N SER A 31 -5.47 2.97 -7.54
CA SER A 31 -4.80 2.08 -6.58
C SER A 31 -3.31 2.35 -6.51
N ALA A 32 -2.71 2.16 -5.33
CA ALA A 32 -1.27 2.24 -5.14
C ALA A 32 -0.53 1.23 -6.03
N THR A 33 -1.08 0.01 -6.16
CA THR A 33 -0.45 -1.05 -6.97
C THR A 33 -0.25 -0.62 -8.42
N ALA A 34 -1.11 0.22 -8.99
CA ALA A 34 -0.90 0.75 -10.35
C ALA A 34 0.37 1.61 -10.44
N VAL A 35 0.61 2.48 -9.46
CA VAL A 35 1.82 3.32 -9.39
C VAL A 35 3.08 2.47 -9.20
N LEU A 36 3.01 1.46 -8.33
CA LEU A 36 4.11 0.50 -8.13
C LEU A 36 4.39 -0.30 -9.40
N GLN A 37 3.35 -0.69 -10.13
CA GLN A 37 3.50 -1.39 -11.41
C GLN A 37 4.15 -0.49 -12.47
N MET A 38 3.79 0.80 -12.53
CA MET A 38 4.44 1.77 -13.42
C MET A 38 5.94 1.92 -13.10
N TRP A 39 6.31 1.94 -11.81
CA TRP A 39 7.72 1.92 -11.40
C TRP A 39 8.40 0.62 -11.85
N CYS A 40 7.75 -0.53 -11.64
CA CYS A 40 8.28 -1.84 -12.01
C CYS A 40 8.46 -1.99 -13.53
N ASP A 41 7.49 -1.53 -14.33
CA ASP A 41 7.56 -1.56 -15.79
C ASP A 41 8.74 -0.74 -16.34
N ARG A 42 9.11 0.36 -15.66
CA ARG A 42 10.28 1.19 -16.01
C ARG A 42 11.61 0.50 -15.68
N HIS A 43 11.72 -0.06 -14.48
CA HIS A 43 13.01 -0.54 -13.95
C HIS A 43 13.28 -2.02 -14.23
N ARG A 44 12.22 -2.81 -14.43
CA ARG A 44 12.26 -4.25 -14.68
C ARG A 44 11.19 -4.63 -15.70
N PRO A 45 11.32 -4.19 -16.98
CA PRO A 45 10.30 -4.43 -18.00
C PRO A 45 9.89 -5.91 -18.10
N GLY A 46 8.58 -6.15 -18.15
CA GLY A 46 8.01 -7.50 -18.23
C GLY A 46 7.73 -8.16 -16.87
N LEU A 47 8.23 -7.60 -15.76
CA LEU A 47 7.90 -8.09 -14.42
C LEU A 47 6.61 -7.47 -13.88
N LYS A 48 5.99 -8.17 -12.93
CA LYS A 48 4.79 -7.72 -12.23
C LYS A 48 5.06 -7.54 -10.75
N VAL A 49 4.39 -6.56 -10.15
CA VAL A 49 4.38 -6.38 -8.71
C VAL A 49 3.71 -7.58 -8.06
N ARG A 50 4.39 -8.19 -7.09
CA ARG A 50 3.89 -9.34 -6.32
C ARG A 50 3.70 -8.94 -4.87
N ALA A 51 2.74 -9.56 -4.20
CA ALA A 51 2.51 -9.40 -2.77
C ALA A 51 3.11 -10.58 -2.01
N VAL A 52 4.28 -10.38 -1.44
CA VAL A 52 4.89 -11.35 -0.50
C VAL A 52 4.15 -11.24 0.83
N VAL A 53 3.47 -12.31 1.24
CA VAL A 53 2.66 -12.33 2.47
C VAL A 53 3.55 -12.47 3.69
N VAL A 54 3.52 -11.46 4.56
CA VAL A 54 4.26 -11.45 5.83
C VAL A 54 3.39 -12.04 6.94
N ARG A 55 2.11 -11.66 6.99
CA ARG A 55 1.15 -12.17 7.99
C ARG A 55 -0.25 -12.20 7.39
N ARG A 56 -1.03 -13.22 7.77
CA ARG A 56 -2.44 -13.33 7.41
C ARG A 56 -3.20 -14.05 8.52
N GLU A 57 -4.34 -13.50 8.90
CA GLU A 57 -5.18 -14.04 9.96
C GLU A 57 -6.60 -13.46 9.87
N ALA A 58 -7.55 -14.12 10.51
CA ALA A 58 -8.85 -13.55 10.81
C ALA A 58 -8.76 -12.83 12.17
N VAL A 59 -9.28 -11.60 12.24
CA VAL A 59 -9.22 -10.76 13.44
C VAL A 59 -10.57 -10.13 13.72
N VAL A 60 -10.80 -9.78 14.98
CA VAL A 60 -11.95 -8.95 15.36
C VAL A 60 -11.73 -7.52 14.82
N ALA A 61 -12.77 -6.93 14.23
CA ALA A 61 -12.68 -5.61 13.59
C ALA A 61 -12.26 -4.50 14.56
N GLY A 62 -12.81 -4.49 15.79
CA GLY A 62 -12.44 -3.53 16.84
C GLY A 62 -12.44 -2.08 16.33
N SER A 63 -11.29 -1.40 16.44
CA SER A 63 -11.13 -0.02 15.98
C SER A 63 -11.35 0.19 14.47
N HIS A 64 -11.20 -0.85 13.66
CA HIS A 64 -11.40 -0.78 12.21
C HIS A 64 -12.88 -0.83 11.82
N ALA A 65 -13.76 -1.24 12.74
CA ALA A 65 -15.16 -1.50 12.45
C ALA A 65 -15.91 -0.28 11.92
N ALA A 66 -15.65 0.91 12.45
CA ALA A 66 -16.28 2.14 12.02
C ALA A 66 -15.93 2.50 10.56
N LEU A 67 -14.64 2.38 10.18
CA LEU A 67 -14.19 2.63 8.81
C LEU A 67 -14.68 1.56 7.83
N LEU A 68 -14.76 0.32 8.30
CA LEU A 68 -15.25 -0.82 7.52
C LEU A 68 -16.78 -0.88 7.49
N GLY A 69 -17.53 -0.12 8.29
CA GLY A 69 -18.98 -0.22 8.37
C GLY A 69 -19.45 -1.63 8.75
N VAL A 70 -18.85 -2.20 9.79
CA VAL A 70 -19.21 -3.50 10.39
C VAL A 70 -19.38 -3.36 11.91
N SER A 71 -19.85 -4.41 12.58
CA SER A 71 -19.85 -4.46 14.05
C SER A 71 -18.41 -4.50 14.60
N GLU A 72 -18.16 -3.92 15.77
CA GLU A 72 -16.86 -4.01 16.46
C GLU A 72 -16.45 -5.46 16.75
N SER A 73 -17.42 -6.35 16.96
CA SER A 73 -17.21 -7.78 17.18
C SER A 73 -17.16 -8.61 15.89
N ALA A 74 -17.35 -8.00 14.71
CA ALA A 74 -17.31 -8.73 13.45
C ALA A 74 -15.90 -9.25 13.16
N GLU A 75 -15.82 -10.42 12.55
CA GLU A 75 -14.56 -10.94 12.04
C GLU A 75 -14.25 -10.34 10.67
N VAL A 76 -13.01 -9.88 10.50
CA VAL A 76 -12.46 -9.36 9.25
C VAL A 76 -11.13 -10.06 8.95
N ALA A 77 -10.72 -10.07 7.69
CA ALA A 77 -9.43 -10.63 7.32
C ALA A 77 -8.36 -9.55 7.40
N TYR A 78 -7.27 -9.85 8.13
CA TYR A 78 -6.06 -9.05 8.14
C TYR A 78 -4.99 -9.71 7.28
N ARG A 79 -4.30 -8.90 6.47
CA ARG A 79 -3.21 -9.32 5.60
C ARG A 79 -2.14 -8.24 5.56
N ARG A 80 -0.94 -8.56 6.08
CA ARG A 80 0.28 -7.76 5.90
C ARG A 80 1.12 -8.31 4.78
N VAL A 81 1.52 -7.46 3.85
CA VAL A 81 2.33 -7.84 2.68
C VAL A 81 3.47 -6.87 2.45
N GLN A 82 4.52 -7.36 1.80
CA GLN A 82 5.48 -6.56 1.06
C GLN A 82 5.10 -6.62 -0.42
N LEU A 83 4.91 -5.46 -1.04
CA LEU A 83 4.74 -5.33 -2.48
C LEU A 83 6.10 -5.18 -3.12
N THR A 84 6.50 -6.16 -3.92
CA THR A 84 7.84 -6.24 -4.50
C THR A 84 7.82 -6.24 -6.02
N CYS A 85 8.89 -5.70 -6.61
CA CYS A 85 9.22 -5.88 -8.03
C CYS A 85 10.55 -6.63 -8.08
N ALA A 86 10.51 -7.92 -8.47
CA ALA A 86 11.60 -8.86 -8.21
C ALA A 86 11.93 -8.90 -6.70
N GLU A 87 13.19 -8.66 -6.32
CA GLU A 87 13.66 -8.61 -4.94
C GLU A 87 13.49 -7.24 -4.27
N GLU A 88 13.14 -6.19 -5.03
CA GLU A 88 13.01 -4.83 -4.52
C GLU A 88 11.67 -4.64 -3.80
N VAL A 89 11.69 -4.24 -2.53
CA VAL A 89 10.49 -3.91 -1.76
C VAL A 89 10.10 -2.47 -2.02
N LEU A 90 8.93 -2.26 -2.64
CA LEU A 90 8.43 -0.95 -3.01
C LEU A 90 7.51 -0.34 -1.94
N SER A 91 6.75 -1.20 -1.25
CA SER A 91 5.84 -0.80 -0.19
C SER A 91 5.59 -1.96 0.76
N GLU A 92 5.34 -1.66 2.03
CA GLU A 92 4.65 -2.56 2.95
C GLU A 92 3.19 -2.12 3.06
N ALA A 93 2.27 -3.06 3.22
CA ALA A 93 0.86 -2.74 3.39
C ALA A 93 0.20 -3.63 4.44
N ASP A 94 -0.47 -3.00 5.39
CA ASP A 94 -1.42 -3.61 6.30
C ASP A 94 -2.82 -3.42 5.71
N ASN A 95 -3.56 -4.51 5.54
CA ASN A 95 -4.89 -4.49 4.96
C ASN A 95 -5.88 -5.27 5.83
N TRP A 96 -6.93 -4.58 6.28
CA TRP A 96 -8.11 -5.16 6.91
C TRP A 96 -9.26 -5.12 5.91
N TYR A 97 -9.77 -6.27 5.50
CA TYR A 97 -10.84 -6.36 4.50
C TYR A 97 -11.97 -7.28 4.95
N VAL A 98 -13.16 -7.05 4.39
CA VAL A 98 -14.37 -7.79 4.72
C VAL A 98 -14.58 -8.89 3.67
N PRO A 99 -14.25 -10.17 3.95
CA PRO A 99 -14.26 -11.22 2.92
C PRO A 99 -15.63 -11.46 2.32
N ALA A 100 -16.69 -11.26 3.11
CA ALA A 100 -18.09 -11.40 2.68
C ALA A 100 -18.52 -10.38 1.60
N ARG A 101 -17.73 -9.32 1.36
CA ARG A 101 -17.98 -8.32 0.32
C ARG A 101 -17.16 -8.57 -0.96
N LEU A 102 -16.39 -9.67 -0.99
CA LEU A 102 -15.59 -10.09 -2.14
C LEU A 102 -16.15 -11.40 -2.71
N THR A 103 -15.86 -11.68 -3.98
CA THR A 103 -16.24 -12.98 -4.56
C THR A 103 -15.32 -14.11 -4.03
N PRO A 104 -15.76 -15.38 -4.12
CA PRO A 104 -14.91 -16.52 -3.76
C PRO A 104 -13.58 -16.56 -4.52
N GLU A 105 -13.59 -16.19 -5.80
CA GLU A 105 -12.40 -16.14 -6.66
C GLU A 105 -11.41 -15.08 -6.18
N MET A 106 -11.90 -13.91 -5.76
CA MET A 106 -11.07 -12.86 -5.17
C MET A 106 -10.44 -13.32 -3.85
N ASN A 107 -11.25 -13.89 -2.95
CA ASN A 107 -10.75 -14.43 -1.68
C ASN A 107 -9.70 -15.53 -1.91
N THR A 108 -9.88 -16.35 -2.94
CA THR A 108 -8.92 -17.39 -3.36
C THR A 108 -7.63 -16.78 -3.91
N ALA A 109 -7.72 -15.77 -4.78
CA ALA A 109 -6.55 -15.08 -5.33
C ALA A 109 -5.71 -14.39 -4.23
N LEU A 110 -6.37 -13.89 -3.17
CA LEU A 110 -5.72 -13.27 -2.01
C LEU A 110 -5.03 -14.27 -1.07
N THR A 111 -5.16 -15.58 -1.31
CA THR A 111 -4.35 -16.59 -0.61
C THR A 111 -2.92 -16.65 -1.10
N GLY A 112 -2.68 -16.26 -2.35
CA GLY A 112 -1.35 -16.28 -2.98
C GLY A 112 -0.70 -14.89 -2.99
N GLU A 113 0.09 -14.65 -4.04
CA GLU A 113 0.89 -13.43 -4.18
C GLU A 113 0.16 -12.30 -4.92
N THR A 114 -1.14 -12.43 -5.16
CA THR A 114 -1.90 -11.39 -5.85
C THR A 114 -2.01 -10.14 -4.96
N PRO A 115 -1.60 -8.95 -5.45
CA PRO A 115 -1.87 -7.70 -4.73
C PRO A 115 -3.36 -7.44 -4.57
N PHE A 116 -3.76 -6.84 -3.45
CA PHE A 116 -5.19 -6.65 -3.16
C PHE A 116 -5.90 -5.83 -4.23
N GLY A 117 -5.33 -4.69 -4.63
CA GLY A 117 -5.90 -3.82 -5.67
C GLY A 117 -6.06 -4.50 -7.03
N VAL A 118 -5.24 -5.51 -7.33
CA VAL A 118 -5.38 -6.33 -8.55
C VAL A 118 -6.56 -7.29 -8.41
N ALA A 119 -6.65 -8.02 -7.29
CA ALA A 119 -7.73 -8.97 -7.04
C ALA A 119 -9.11 -8.30 -7.08
N VAL A 120 -9.25 -7.11 -6.48
CA VAL A 120 -10.54 -6.40 -6.41
C VAL A 120 -10.82 -5.49 -7.61
N ARG A 121 -9.92 -5.41 -8.60
CA ARG A 121 -10.08 -4.56 -9.79
C ARG A 121 -11.44 -4.73 -10.49
N PRO A 122 -12.00 -5.95 -10.66
CA PRO A 122 -13.32 -6.13 -11.27
C PRO A 122 -14.47 -5.42 -10.54
N LEU A 123 -14.32 -5.13 -9.25
CA LEU A 123 -15.31 -4.38 -8.47
C LEU A 123 -15.26 -2.87 -8.72
N ALA A 124 -14.28 -2.39 -9.50
CA ALA A 124 -14.01 -0.96 -9.75
C ALA A 124 -14.07 -0.10 -8.48
N PRO A 125 -13.28 -0.44 -7.43
CA PRO A 125 -13.38 0.25 -6.16
C PRO A 125 -12.95 1.71 -6.28
N THR A 126 -13.62 2.58 -5.54
CA THR A 126 -13.18 3.95 -5.30
C THR A 126 -12.30 3.99 -4.06
N ARG A 127 -11.20 4.75 -4.11
CA ARG A 127 -10.28 4.96 -3.00
C ARG A 127 -10.54 6.31 -2.35
N ARG A 128 -10.61 6.34 -1.02
CA ARG A 128 -10.63 7.57 -0.22
C ARG A 128 -9.44 7.56 0.74
N ASN A 129 -8.50 8.47 0.51
CA ASN A 129 -7.37 8.67 1.42
C ASN A 129 -7.84 9.42 2.67
N LEU A 130 -7.47 8.89 3.84
CA LEU A 130 -7.75 9.46 5.15
C LEU A 130 -6.58 10.32 5.64
N SER A 131 -5.35 9.90 5.37
CA SER A 131 -4.14 10.65 5.68
C SER A 131 -3.00 10.32 4.72
N SER A 132 -2.03 11.25 4.64
CA SER A 132 -0.78 11.11 3.90
C SER A 132 0.34 11.79 4.68
N GLU A 133 1.29 11.00 5.17
CA GLU A 133 2.44 11.45 5.97
C GLU A 133 3.72 11.40 5.10
N GLN A 134 4.17 12.55 4.58
CA GLN A 134 5.33 12.67 3.67
C GLN A 134 6.70 12.74 4.38
N GLU A 135 6.72 12.91 5.70
CA GLU A 135 7.94 12.89 6.54
C GLU A 135 7.98 11.61 7.39
N TRP A 136 7.44 10.52 6.85
CA TRP A 136 7.35 9.27 7.58
C TRP A 136 8.73 8.60 7.69
N ALA A 137 9.33 8.67 8.88
CA ALA A 137 10.61 8.02 9.19
C ALA A 137 10.54 7.20 10.50
N LYS A 138 9.33 6.76 10.89
CA LYS A 138 9.09 6.22 12.23
C LYS A 138 9.57 4.78 12.44
N GLN A 139 9.62 3.92 11.41
CA GLN A 139 10.00 2.51 11.59
C GLN A 139 11.29 2.07 10.87
N GLY A 140 11.87 2.89 9.97
CA GLY A 140 13.16 2.58 9.36
C GLY A 140 13.68 3.67 8.41
N PRO A 141 14.99 3.64 8.07
CA PRO A 141 15.63 4.66 7.23
C PRO A 141 15.15 4.69 5.76
N ASN A 142 14.47 3.62 5.34
CA ASN A 142 13.98 3.43 3.98
C ASN A 142 12.53 3.86 3.82
N GLU A 143 11.77 4.05 4.90
CA GLU A 143 10.39 4.51 4.79
C GLU A 143 10.39 6.01 4.48
N ILE A 144 9.54 6.42 3.54
CA ILE A 144 9.54 7.82 3.05
C ILE A 144 8.15 8.45 2.99
N LEU A 145 7.10 7.64 2.91
CA LEU A 145 5.74 8.10 2.74
C LEU A 145 4.80 7.05 3.32
N ARG A 146 3.78 7.49 4.04
CA ARG A 146 2.73 6.60 4.54
C ARG A 146 1.35 7.11 4.16
N HIS A 147 0.52 6.24 3.61
CA HIS A 147 -0.88 6.51 3.30
C HIS A 147 -1.79 5.65 4.17
N HIS A 148 -2.94 6.20 4.54
CA HIS A 148 -4.05 5.46 5.13
C HIS A 148 -5.30 5.71 4.30
N ALA A 149 -5.99 4.66 3.88
CA ALA A 149 -7.10 4.77 2.95
C ALA A 149 -8.17 3.72 3.20
N VAL A 150 -9.37 3.99 2.66
CA VAL A 150 -10.47 3.03 2.58
C VAL A 150 -10.82 2.83 1.12
N LEU A 151 -10.97 1.57 0.71
CA LEU A 151 -11.50 1.18 -0.59
C LEU A 151 -12.98 0.84 -0.43
N THR A 152 -13.81 1.36 -1.33
CA THR A 152 -15.27 1.15 -1.35
C THR A 152 -15.67 0.60 -2.71
N ALA A 153 -16.53 -0.42 -2.72
CA ALA A 153 -17.12 -0.95 -3.93
C ALA A 153 -18.60 -1.29 -3.69
N GLY A 154 -19.45 -1.12 -4.70
CA GLY A 154 -20.89 -1.38 -4.57
C GLY A 154 -21.56 -0.58 -3.44
N GLY A 155 -21.02 0.60 -3.08
CA GLY A 155 -21.54 1.46 -2.01
C GLY A 155 -21.11 1.06 -0.58
N ALA A 156 -20.29 0.03 -0.40
CA ALA A 156 -19.81 -0.41 0.91
C ALA A 156 -18.27 -0.44 0.99
N PRO A 157 -17.67 -0.09 2.14
CA PRO A 157 -16.23 -0.29 2.35
C PRO A 157 -15.86 -1.77 2.17
N ILE A 158 -14.84 -2.08 1.39
CA ILE A 158 -14.35 -3.45 1.24
C ILE A 158 -13.03 -3.67 1.98
N SER A 159 -12.28 -2.60 2.22
CA SER A 159 -10.96 -2.66 2.82
C SER A 159 -10.56 -1.31 3.43
N GLU A 160 -9.88 -1.38 4.57
CA GLU A 160 -9.05 -0.34 5.13
C GLU A 160 -7.59 -0.76 4.92
N VAL A 161 -6.77 0.16 4.41
CA VAL A 161 -5.38 -0.12 4.09
C VAL A 161 -4.46 0.98 4.62
N VAL A 162 -3.35 0.55 5.22
CA VAL A 162 -2.22 1.41 5.59
C VAL A 162 -1.03 0.96 4.76
N GLU A 163 -0.44 1.88 4.01
CA GLU A 163 0.65 1.61 3.07
C GLU A 163 1.85 2.46 3.43
N THR A 164 3.01 1.84 3.60
CA THR A 164 4.29 2.52 3.83
C THR A 164 5.20 2.29 2.63
N TYR A 165 5.55 3.36 1.93
CA TYR A 165 6.35 3.33 0.72
C TYR A 165 7.83 3.46 1.04
N GLN A 166 8.64 2.74 0.26
CA GLN A 166 10.08 2.63 0.47
C GLN A 166 10.86 3.58 -0.45
N ARG A 167 12.06 3.97 -0.03
CA ARG A 167 12.98 4.87 -0.74
C ARG A 167 13.32 4.39 -2.15
N ALA A 168 13.24 3.08 -2.40
CA ALA A 168 13.38 2.49 -3.74
C ALA A 168 12.44 3.14 -4.78
N MET A 169 11.26 3.60 -4.35
CA MET A 169 10.30 4.30 -5.21
C MET A 169 10.79 5.67 -5.72
N LEU A 170 11.87 6.22 -5.17
CA LEU A 170 12.50 7.46 -5.62
C LEU A 170 13.62 7.22 -6.65
N ALA A 171 13.93 5.96 -6.97
CA ALA A 171 14.85 5.66 -8.06
C ALA A 171 14.20 6.04 -9.40
N ASN A 172 14.97 6.74 -10.25
CA ASN A 172 14.60 7.16 -11.60
C ASN A 172 15.03 6.14 -12.66
#